data_AF-A0A960KCG4-F1
#
_entry.id   AF-A0A960KCG4-F1
#
_cell.length_a   1.000
_cell.length_b   1.000
_cell.length_c   1.000
_cell.angle_alpha   90.00
_cell.angle_beta   90.00
_cell.angle_gamma   90.00
#
_symmetry.space_group_name_H-M   'P 1'
#
loop_
_entity.id
_entity.type
_entity.pdbx_description
1 polymer ?
#
loop_
_entity_poly.entity_id
_entity_poly.type
_entity_poly.pdbx_seq_one_letter_code
_entity_poly.pdbx_strand_id
1 'polypeptide(L)' 'MIEMELVGVRVEMPSSSPLALLREVDGERRVLPIFIGSPEATAIAFALEEVVTPRPMTHDLLRDLLDELGASLER' A
#
# COMPACT_ATOMS: atom_id res chain seq x y z
N MET A 1 -11.22 15.81 -1.79
CA MET A 1 -10.94 14.37 -2.05
C MET A 1 -11.70 13.57 -1.00
N ILE A 2 -12.12 12.34 -1.31
CA ILE A 2 -12.74 11.45 -0.32
C ILE A 2 -11.62 10.65 0.34
N GLU A 3 -11.61 10.59 1.68
CA GLU A 3 -10.61 9.84 2.43
C GLU A 3 -10.89 8.33 2.37
N MET A 4 -9.83 7.56 2.14
CA MET A 4 -9.90 6.12 1.89
C MET A 4 -8.85 5.40 2.75
N GLU A 5 -9.23 4.29 3.36
CA GLU A 5 -8.31 3.39 4.07
C GLU A 5 -8.06 2.12 3.25
N LEU A 6 -6.84 1.59 3.34
CA LEU A 6 -6.50 0.31 2.74
C LEU A 6 -7.05 -0.83 3.62
N VAL A 7 -8.00 -1.59 3.08
CA VAL A 7 -8.54 -2.79 3.76
C VAL A 7 -7.58 -3.97 3.63
N GLY A 8 -6.83 -4.04 2.53
CA GLY A 8 -5.80 -5.03 2.31
C GLY A 8 -5.54 -5.31 0.84
N VAL A 9 -4.57 -6.19 0.59
CA VAL A 9 -4.20 -6.68 -0.74
C VAL A 9 -4.70 -8.11 -0.91
N ARG A 10 -5.36 -8.40 -2.05
CA ARG A 10 -5.89 -9.71 -2.38
C ARG A 10 -5.44 -10.13 -3.78
N VAL A 11 -5.45 -11.42 -4.05
CA VAL A 11 -5.24 -11.96 -5.39
C VAL A 11 -6.57 -12.50 -5.88
N GLU A 12 -7.06 -11.96 -7.01
CA GLU A 12 -8.29 -12.46 -7.63
C GLU A 12 -7.99 -13.71 -8.46
N MET A 13 -8.75 -14.77 -8.21
CA MET A 13 -8.69 -16.01 -8.99
C MET A 13 -9.84 -16.00 -10.01
N PRO A 14 -9.62 -16.38 -11.28
CA PRO A 14 -8.52 -17.19 -11.81
C PRO A 14 -7.36 -16.39 -12.45
N SER A 15 -7.50 -15.07 -12.62
CA SER A 15 -6.51 -14.24 -13.31
C SER A 15 -5.18 -14.11 -12.56
N SER A 16 -5.15 -14.47 -11.27
CA SER A 16 -4.01 -14.28 -10.37
C SER A 16 -3.52 -12.82 -10.32
N SER A 17 -4.43 -11.88 -10.63
CA SER A 17 -4.13 -10.46 -10.61
C SER A 17 -4.26 -9.92 -9.19
N PRO A 18 -3.23 -9.24 -8.66
CA PRO A 18 -3.34 -8.61 -7.36
C PRO A 18 -4.19 -7.34 -7.42
N LEU A 19 -4.96 -7.10 -6.36
CA LEU A 19 -5.75 -5.90 -6.15
C LEU A 19 -5.59 -5.37 -4.73
N ALA A 20 -5.50 -4.05 -4.60
CA ALA A 20 -5.64 -3.34 -3.35
C ALA A 20 -7.11 -2.92 -3.18
N LEU A 21 -7.71 -3.26 -2.04
CA LEU A 21 -9.09 -2.88 -1.73
C LEU A 21 -9.09 -1.67 -0.81
N LEU A 22 -9.54 -0.54 -1.33
CA LEU A 22 -9.74 0.68 -0.54
C LEU A 22 -11.18 0.76 -0.07
N ARG A 23 -11.39 1.34 1.12
CA ARG A 23 -12.71 1.63 1.68
C ARG A 23 -12.78 3.08 2.10
N GLU A 24 -13.90 3.72 1.79
CA GLU A 24 -14.21 5.07 2.24
C GLU A 24 -14.30 5.11 3.77
N VAL A 25 -13.57 6.04 4.39
CA VAL A 25 -13.53 6.23 5.85
C VAL A 25 -14.84 6.83 6.34
N ASP A 26 -15.29 7.91 5.71
CA ASP A 26 -16.50 8.67 6.07
C ASP A 26 -17.60 8.50 5.00
N GLY A 27 -18.82 8.12 5.40
CA GLY A 27 -19.98 8.07 4.50
C GLY A 27 -20.56 6.66 4.31
N GLU A 28 -20.77 6.24 3.06
CA GLU A 28 -21.51 5.01 2.70
C GLU A 28 -20.65 3.73 2.72
N ARG A 29 -19.39 3.82 3.19
CA ARG A 29 -18.42 2.70 3.24
C ARG A 29 -18.23 2.01 1.88
N ARG A 30 -18.25 2.80 0.81
CA ARG A 30 -18.01 2.29 -0.54
C ARG A 30 -16.62 1.70 -0.63
N VAL A 31 -16.50 0.65 -1.45
CA VAL A 31 -15.23 -0.03 -1.70
C VAL A 31 -14.74 0.29 -3.12
N LEU A 32 -13.45 0.55 -3.25
CA LEU A 32 -12.78 0.81 -4.52
C LEU A 32 -11.66 -0.22 -4.71
N PRO A 33 -11.82 -1.20 -5.63
CA PRO A 33 -10.73 -2.08 -6.00
C PRO A 33 -9.78 -1.39 -6.98
N ILE A 34 -8.48 -1.46 -6.70
CA ILE A 34 -7.41 -0.98 -7.58
C ILE A 34 -6.52 -2.17 -7.93
N PHE A 35 -6.45 -2.52 -9.22
CA PHE A 35 -5.53 -3.55 -9.70
C PHE A 35 -4.10 -3.00 -9.69
N ILE A 36 -3.19 -3.79 -9.13
CA ILE A 36 -1.77 -3.46 -9.00
C ILE A 36 -0.91 -4.60 -9.56
N GLY A 37 0.38 -4.36 -9.76
CA GLY A 37 1.30 -5.42 -10.14
C GLY A 37 1.72 -6.28 -8.94
N SER A 38 2.27 -7.45 -9.23
CA SER A 38 2.79 -8.37 -8.21
C SER A 38 3.91 -7.76 -7.34
N PRO A 39 4.84 -6.94 -7.87
CA PRO A 39 5.86 -6.27 -7.05
C PRO A 39 5.24 -5.31 -6.03
N GLU A 40 4.26 -4.52 -6.43
CA GLU A 40 3.56 -3.56 -5.56
C GLU A 40 2.76 -4.32 -4.49
N ALA A 41 2.05 -5.37 -4.89
CA ALA A 41 1.29 -6.22 -3.97
C ALA A 41 2.17 -6.82 -2.87
N THR A 42 3.36 -7.31 -3.25
CA THR A 42 4.33 -7.87 -2.30
C THR A 42 4.87 -6.80 -1.34
N ALA A 43 5.23 -5.62 -1.87
CA ALA A 43 5.74 -4.53 -1.03
C ALA A 43 4.69 -4.04 -0.03
N ILE A 44 3.44 -3.89 -0.46
CA ILE A 44 2.33 -3.49 0.44
C ILE A 44 2.04 -4.58 1.46
N ALA A 45 2.04 -5.86 1.07
CA ALA A 45 1.83 -6.96 2.00
C ALA A 45 2.91 -7.00 3.08
N PHE A 46 4.18 -6.83 2.72
CA PHE A 46 5.29 -6.81 3.69
C PHE A 46 5.17 -5.62 4.66
N ALA A 47 4.73 -4.46 4.17
CA ALA A 47 4.48 -3.30 5.02
C ALA A 47 3.31 -3.52 5.98
N LEU A 48 2.21 -4.14 5.52
CA LEU A 48 1.04 -4.49 6.35
C LEU A 48 1.36 -5.56 7.40
N GLU A 49 2.27 -6.47 7.11
CA GLU A 49 2.74 -7.53 8.01
C GLU A 49 3.93 -7.08 8.90
N GLU A 50 4.37 -5.82 8.79
CA GLU A 50 5.50 -5.25 9.54
C GLU A 50 6.78 -6.11 9.43
N VAL A 51 7.02 -6.70 8.25
CA VAL A 51 8.16 -7.59 8.02
C VAL A 51 9.47 -6.81 8.05
N VAL A 52 10.34 -7.13 9.02
CA VAL A 52 11.69 -6.56 9.09
C VAL A 52 12.62 -7.30 8.12
N THR A 53 13.01 -6.61 7.05
CA THR A 53 13.97 -7.15 6.07
C THR A 53 15.42 -6.83 6.47
N PRO A 54 16.40 -7.68 6.10
CA PRO A 54 17.81 -7.47 6.46
C PRO A 54 18.45 -6.26 5.77
N ARG A 55 17.82 -5.75 4.70
CA ARG A 55 18.17 -4.51 4.01
C ARG A 55 16.90 -3.70 3.75
N PRO A 56 16.97 -2.36 3.73
CA PRO A 56 15.81 -1.52 3.44
C PRO A 56 15.23 -1.85 2.06
N MET A 57 13.91 -1.98 1.98
CA MET A 57 13.21 -2.06 0.71
C MET A 57 13.14 -0.69 0.03
N THR A 58 12.67 -0.64 -1.21
CA THR A 58 12.59 0.61 -1.99
C THR A 58 11.80 1.71 -1.27
N HIS A 59 10.71 1.37 -0.59
CA HIS A 59 9.89 2.33 0.16
C HIS A 59 10.57 2.79 1.45
N ASP A 60 11.30 1.90 2.14
CA ASP A 60 12.10 2.27 3.31
C ASP A 60 13.21 3.24 2.91
N LEU A 61 13.95 2.91 1.84
CA LEU A 61 15.01 3.77 1.32
C LEU A 61 14.48 5.14 0.89
N LEU A 62 13.28 5.19 0.30
CA LEU A 62 12.65 6.45 -0.08
C LEU A 62 12.28 7.29 1.15
N ARG A 63 11.72 6.65 2.19
CA ARG A 63 11.44 7.33 3.46
C ARG A 63 12.73 7.89 4.07
N ASP A 64 13.77 7.06 4.18
CA ASP A 64 15.05 7.47 4.76
C ASP A 64 15.69 8.64 3.96
N LEU A 65 15.51 8.66 2.64
CA LEU A 65 15.93 9.77 1.78
C LEU A 65 15.13 11.05 2.04
N LEU A 66 13.81 10.96 2.20
CA LEU A 66 12.98 12.12 2.52
C LEU A 66 13.35 12.69 3.88
N ASP A 67 13.59 11.82 4.87
CA ASP A 67 14.01 12.20 6.21
C ASP A 67 15.35 12.98 6.18
N GLU A 68 16.34 12.50 5.42
CA GLU A 68 17.63 13.18 5.26
C GLU A 68 17.49 14.55 4.57
N LEU A 69 16.51 14.72 3.70
CA LEU A 69 16.21 16.00 3.05
C LEU A 69 15.34 16.93 3.91
N GLY A 70 14.93 16.50 5.11
CA GLY A 70 14.01 17.26 5.97
C GLY A 70 12.60 17.38 5.38
N ALA A 71 12.23 16.45 4.50
CA ALA A 71 10.91 16.39 3.86
C ALA A 71 10.05 15.30 4.51
N SER A 72 8.74 15.47 4.46
CA SER A 72 7.78 14.45 4.90
C SER A 72 6.68 14.28 3.86
N LEU A 73 6.13 13.07 3.76
CA LEU A 73 5.00 12.80 2.91
C LEU A 73 3.73 13.39 3.54
N GLU A 74 3.14 14.40 2.92
CA GLU A 74 1.85 14.93 3.33
C GLU A 74 0.72 14.20 2.57
N ARG A 75 0.03 13.30 3.30
CA ARG A 75 -1.26 12.62 3.01
C ARG A 75 -1.39 11.81 1.71
#